data_AF-A0A382ZW03-F1
#
_entry.id   AF-A0A382ZW03-F1
#
_cell.length_a   1.000
_cell.length_b   1.000
_cell.length_c   1.000
_cell.angle_alpha   90.00
_cell.angle_beta   90.00
_cell.angle_gamma   90.00
#
_symmetry.space_group_name_H-M   'P 1'
#
loop_
_entity.id
_entity.type
_entity.pdbx_description
1 polymer ?
#
loop_
_entity_poly.entity_id
_entity_poly.type
_entity_poly.pdbx_seq_one_letter_code
_entity_poly.pdbx_strand_id
1 'polypeptide(L)'
;YVSGRFAGKAALPCFARACILLRCYLPSQVPKSLAPTQPQNRTTGISEEGSLTERMGVAIIGDRDCDAHLTAIQQCAHVEHVPADARAPEPILHDPAIHAIAVCTPPAQRAYWLDAALASDRWVVTPLTSVPTARSASRLRVDAPLLWTKAEAELAERAGWVGDVSYVRARMRIPHRWLLGEGLLPRWGGWLVWLLQRCVGRLDVVQARLRNYRGDQPAEDHVLAVLGFNHGVEGHLEIDTLGDAADWQVDVMGS
;
A
#
# COMPACT_ATOMS: atom_id res chain seq x y z
N TYR A 1 27.21 6.12 21.58
CA TYR A 1 26.03 6.59 20.83
C TYR A 1 26.31 6.44 19.36
N VAL A 2 25.78 5.37 18.78
CA VAL A 2 25.78 5.13 17.35
C VAL A 2 24.46 5.67 16.81
N SER A 3 24.51 6.40 15.70
CA SER A 3 23.31 6.93 15.04
C SER A 3 23.28 6.53 13.58
N GLY A 4 22.17 5.94 13.14
CA GLY A 4 21.87 5.70 11.73
C GLY A 4 20.81 6.67 11.25
N ARG A 5 21.09 7.46 10.21
CA ARG A 5 20.09 8.28 9.52
C ARG A 5 19.68 7.60 8.23
N PHE A 6 18.37 7.59 7.99
CA PHE A 6 17.80 7.13 6.75
C PHE A 6 16.81 8.16 6.21
N ALA A 7 16.86 8.43 4.91
CA ALA A 7 15.97 9.37 4.27
C ALA A 7 15.59 8.86 2.88
N GLY A 8 14.35 9.11 2.50
CA GLY A 8 13.83 8.82 1.17
C GLY A 8 12.96 9.95 0.68
N LYS A 9 12.77 10.03 -0.65
CA LYS A 9 11.65 10.79 -1.20
C LYS A 9 10.40 9.94 -1.04
N ALA A 10 9.34 10.51 -0.48
CA ALA A 10 8.03 9.89 -0.56
C ALA A 10 7.56 10.08 -2.01
N ALA A 11 7.53 9.02 -2.79
CA ALA A 11 7.05 9.10 -4.16
C ALA A 11 5.63 8.51 -4.20
N LEU A 12 4.73 9.14 -4.97
CA LEU A 12 3.40 8.59 -5.25
C LEU A 12 3.38 7.15 -5.86
N PRO A 13 4.43 6.59 -6.52
CA PRO A 13 4.27 5.38 -7.32
C PRO A 13 4.69 4.09 -6.62
N CYS A 14 4.67 4.01 -5.29
CA CYS A 14 5.02 2.76 -4.60
C CYS A 14 3.96 1.64 -4.80
N PHE A 15 2.79 1.98 -5.35
CA PHE A 15 1.74 1.03 -5.73
C PHE A 15 2.17 0.01 -6.80
N ALA A 16 3.14 0.35 -7.66
CA ALA A 16 3.63 -0.55 -8.70
C ALA A 16 4.06 -1.92 -8.16
N ARG A 17 4.51 -1.98 -6.91
CA ARG A 17 4.88 -3.25 -6.26
C ARG A 17 3.72 -4.01 -5.59
N ALA A 18 2.61 -3.35 -5.25
CA ALA A 18 1.37 -3.98 -4.79
C ALA A 18 0.83 -4.98 -5.81
N CYS A 19 0.72 -4.50 -7.06
CA CYS A 19 0.22 -5.28 -8.18
C CYS A 19 1.19 -6.40 -8.57
N ILE A 20 2.50 -6.16 -8.41
CA ILE A 20 3.53 -7.20 -8.60
C ILE A 20 3.35 -8.34 -7.57
N LEU A 21 2.96 -8.03 -6.32
CA LEU A 21 2.74 -9.04 -5.28
C LEU A 21 1.47 -9.87 -5.47
N LEU A 22 0.46 -9.38 -6.21
CA LEU A 22 -0.70 -10.19 -6.60
C LEU A 22 -0.26 -11.41 -7.43
N ARG A 23 0.80 -11.29 -8.23
CA ARG A 23 1.38 -12.42 -8.99
C ARG A 23 2.09 -13.46 -8.11
N CYS A 24 2.70 -13.07 -6.98
CA CYS A 24 3.42 -14.01 -6.12
C CYS A 24 2.50 -14.97 -5.35
N TYR A 25 1.21 -14.66 -5.23
CA TYR A 25 0.22 -15.47 -4.48
C TYR A 25 -0.91 -16.07 -5.34
N LEU A 26 -1.03 -15.67 -6.62
CA LEU A 26 -2.00 -16.23 -7.55
C LEU A 26 -1.66 -17.59 -8.21
N PRO A 27 -0.44 -18.16 -8.19
CA PRO A 27 -0.18 -19.39 -8.97
C PRO A 27 -0.83 -20.64 -8.35
N SER A 28 -1.55 -20.52 -7.22
CA SER A 28 -2.15 -21.66 -6.52
C SER A 28 -3.64 -21.90 -6.80
N GLN A 29 -4.38 -20.98 -7.42
CA GLN A 29 -5.86 -21.07 -7.44
C GLN A 29 -6.58 -20.73 -8.74
N VAL A 30 -5.90 -20.63 -9.89
CA VAL A 30 -6.63 -20.73 -11.18
C VAL A 30 -7.03 -22.20 -11.36
N PRO A 31 -8.34 -22.56 -11.35
CA PRO A 31 -8.74 -23.93 -11.63
C PRO A 31 -8.33 -24.26 -13.06
N LYS A 32 -7.42 -25.23 -13.23
CA LYS A 32 -7.23 -25.89 -14.53
C LYS A 32 -8.50 -26.69 -14.83
N SER A 33 -9.54 -26.04 -15.33
CA SER A 33 -10.77 -26.71 -15.73
C SER A 33 -11.14 -26.30 -17.14
N LEU A 34 -10.87 -27.23 -18.06
CA LEU A 34 -11.35 -27.42 -19.43
C LEU A 34 -10.19 -27.52 -20.44
N ALA A 35 -9.50 -28.66 -20.40
CA ALA A 35 -8.86 -29.21 -21.58
C ALA A 35 -9.51 -30.57 -21.87
N PRO A 36 -10.03 -30.82 -23.09
CA PRO A 36 -10.59 -32.11 -23.46
C PRO A 36 -9.48 -33.16 -23.54
N THR A 37 -9.88 -34.39 -23.24
CA THR A 37 -8.99 -35.53 -23.04
C THR A 37 -8.50 -36.13 -24.37
N GLN A 38 -7.19 -36.45 -24.41
CA GLN A 38 -6.47 -37.44 -25.25
C GLN A 38 -5.96 -37.05 -26.67
N PRO A 39 -4.96 -37.77 -27.24
CA PRO A 39 -3.96 -38.68 -26.65
C PRO A 39 -2.49 -38.29 -26.99
N GLN A 40 -1.56 -38.96 -26.30
CA GLN A 40 -0.11 -38.84 -26.44
C GLN A 40 0.41 -39.17 -27.85
N ASN A 41 1.33 -38.35 -28.36
CA ASN A 41 2.45 -38.84 -29.18
C ASN A 41 3.67 -37.91 -29.05
N ARG A 42 4.83 -38.53 -28.80
CA ARG A 42 6.14 -37.90 -28.60
C ARG A 42 6.69 -37.35 -29.92
N THR A 43 7.12 -36.09 -29.91
CA THR A 43 8.41 -35.69 -30.52
C THR A 43 8.95 -34.46 -29.80
N THR A 44 10.22 -34.55 -29.38
CA THR A 44 11.01 -33.47 -28.81
C THR A 44 11.19 -32.33 -29.81
N GLY A 45 10.52 -31.21 -29.54
CA GLY A 45 10.85 -29.90 -30.06
C GLY A 45 10.70 -28.93 -28.90
N ILE A 46 11.81 -28.34 -28.45
CA ILE A 46 11.79 -27.22 -27.52
C ILE A 46 11.23 -26.05 -28.34
N SER A 47 9.92 -25.83 -28.29
CA SER A 47 9.32 -24.58 -28.73
C SER A 47 9.42 -23.60 -27.56
N GLU A 48 10.48 -22.80 -27.57
CA GLU A 48 10.52 -21.53 -26.85
C GLU A 48 9.50 -20.59 -27.48
N GLU A 49 8.23 -20.72 -27.11
CA GLU A 49 7.17 -19.72 -27.28
C GLU A 49 5.93 -20.21 -26.51
N GLY A 50 6.09 -20.28 -25.18
CA GLY A 50 4.96 -20.48 -24.28
C GLY A 50 4.09 -19.23 -24.29
N SER A 51 2.89 -19.38 -24.86
CA SER A 51 1.73 -18.48 -24.90
C SER A 51 1.83 -17.21 -24.04
N LEU A 52 1.57 -16.06 -24.68
CA LEU A 52 1.11 -14.81 -24.05
C LEU A 52 0.34 -15.10 -22.75
N THR A 53 1.01 -14.87 -21.63
CA THR A 53 0.43 -15.03 -20.29
C THR A 53 -0.79 -14.12 -20.18
N GLU A 54 -1.95 -14.71 -19.98
CA GLU A 54 -3.20 -14.03 -19.63
C GLU A 54 -2.92 -12.98 -18.54
N ARG A 55 -3.17 -11.69 -18.86
CA ARG A 55 -2.90 -10.58 -17.94
C ARG A 55 -4.07 -10.49 -16.96
N MET A 56 -3.75 -10.20 -15.71
CA MET A 56 -4.78 -9.96 -14.70
C MET A 56 -5.40 -8.58 -14.93
N GLY A 57 -6.67 -8.54 -15.34
CA GLY A 57 -7.41 -7.29 -15.47
C GLY A 57 -7.68 -6.61 -14.13
N VAL A 58 -7.40 -5.31 -14.05
CA VAL A 58 -7.54 -4.47 -12.86
C VAL A 58 -8.43 -3.29 -13.20
N ALA A 59 -9.52 -3.11 -12.45
CA ALA A 59 -10.37 -1.93 -12.52
C ALA A 59 -9.96 -0.92 -11.42
N ILE A 60 -9.87 0.35 -11.78
CA ILE A 60 -9.64 1.44 -10.83
C ILE A 60 -10.95 2.20 -10.64
N ILE A 61 -11.40 2.32 -9.40
CA ILE A 61 -12.65 2.98 -9.05
C ILE A 61 -12.38 4.25 -8.28
N GLY A 62 -12.75 5.38 -8.86
CA GLY A 62 -12.50 6.71 -8.29
C GLY A 62 -11.30 7.42 -8.91
N ASP A 63 -11.14 8.68 -8.53
CA ASP A 63 -10.17 9.62 -9.09
C ASP A 63 -8.98 9.88 -8.15
N ARG A 64 -9.07 9.46 -6.89
CA ARG A 64 -7.96 9.62 -5.94
C ARG A 64 -6.83 8.69 -6.38
N ASP A 65 -5.60 9.19 -6.49
CA ASP A 65 -4.39 8.41 -6.81
C ASP A 65 -4.44 7.59 -8.13
N CYS A 66 -5.46 7.80 -8.98
CA CYS A 66 -5.69 7.04 -10.21
C CYS A 66 -4.47 7.06 -11.15
N ASP A 67 -3.82 8.22 -11.32
CA ASP A 67 -2.63 8.36 -12.15
C ASP A 67 -1.47 7.46 -11.69
N ALA A 68 -1.29 7.29 -10.37
CA ALA A 68 -0.27 6.39 -9.83
C ALA A 68 -0.61 4.92 -10.08
N HIS A 69 -1.88 4.54 -9.93
CA HIS A 69 -2.36 3.20 -10.25
C HIS A 69 -2.22 2.87 -11.74
N LEU A 70 -2.55 3.81 -12.62
CA LEU A 70 -2.40 3.66 -14.07
C LEU A 70 -0.92 3.53 -14.49
N THR A 71 -0.05 4.41 -13.96
CA THR A 71 1.40 4.35 -14.22
C THR A 71 1.98 3.00 -13.76
N ALA A 72 1.57 2.53 -12.57
CA ALA A 72 1.97 1.24 -12.01
C ALA A 72 1.54 0.07 -12.90
N ILE A 73 0.30 0.07 -13.39
CA ILE A 73 -0.24 -0.96 -14.29
C ILE A 73 0.53 -0.96 -15.62
N GLN A 74 0.81 0.20 -16.20
CA GLN A 74 1.56 0.33 -17.45
C GLN A 74 2.98 -0.23 -17.35
N GLN A 75 3.61 -0.12 -16.17
CA GLN A 75 4.96 -0.63 -15.91
C GLN A 75 5.00 -2.13 -15.58
N CYS A 76 3.84 -2.79 -15.43
CA CYS A 76 3.76 -4.18 -15.02
C CYS A 76 3.28 -5.07 -16.17
N ALA A 77 4.12 -6.02 -16.58
CA ALA A 77 3.82 -6.94 -17.69
C ALA A 77 2.66 -7.93 -17.41
N HIS A 78 2.19 -8.03 -16.18
CA HIS A 78 1.28 -9.10 -15.74
C HIS A 78 -0.13 -8.64 -15.40
N VAL A 79 -0.35 -7.33 -15.37
CA VAL A 79 -1.66 -6.74 -15.08
C VAL A 79 -2.02 -5.81 -16.22
N GLU A 80 -3.31 -5.63 -16.46
CA GLU A 80 -3.81 -4.66 -17.42
C GLU A 80 -4.95 -3.86 -16.84
N HIS A 81 -5.11 -2.62 -17.32
CA HIS A 81 -6.20 -1.77 -16.88
C HIS A 81 -7.44 -2.11 -17.68
N VAL A 82 -8.53 -2.47 -16.98
CA VAL A 82 -9.86 -2.61 -17.56
C VAL A 82 -10.64 -1.34 -17.22
N PRO A 83 -11.00 -0.51 -18.21
CA PRO A 83 -11.78 0.70 -17.97
C PRO A 83 -13.10 0.38 -17.28
N ALA A 84 -13.40 1.10 -16.21
CA ALA A 84 -14.57 0.87 -15.37
C ALA A 84 -15.33 2.19 -15.15
N ASP A 85 -16.64 2.20 -15.37
CA ASP A 85 -17.49 3.33 -15.01
C ASP A 85 -18.05 3.14 -13.60
N ALA A 86 -17.47 3.88 -12.63
CA ALA A 86 -17.90 3.87 -11.24
C ALA A 86 -19.36 4.33 -11.02
N ARG A 87 -20.07 4.83 -12.05
CA ARG A 87 -21.51 5.11 -11.94
C ARG A 87 -22.38 3.85 -12.09
N ALA A 88 -21.81 2.77 -12.60
CA ALA A 88 -22.50 1.49 -12.81
C ALA A 88 -21.71 0.35 -12.13
N PRO A 89 -22.01 0.02 -10.86
CA PRO A 89 -21.27 -0.99 -10.10
C PRO A 89 -21.40 -2.41 -10.67
N GLU A 90 -22.59 -2.80 -11.10
CA GLU A 90 -22.89 -4.17 -11.54
C GLU A 90 -21.99 -4.67 -12.69
N PRO A 91 -21.80 -3.91 -13.79
CA PRO A 91 -20.84 -4.28 -14.83
C PRO A 91 -19.43 -4.56 -14.30
N ILE A 92 -18.97 -3.81 -13.29
CA ILE A 92 -17.60 -3.91 -12.77
C ILE A 92 -17.45 -5.15 -11.89
N LEU A 93 -18.41 -5.37 -10.98
CA LEU A 93 -18.35 -6.44 -10.00
C LEU A 93 -18.46 -7.83 -10.66
N HIS A 94 -19.20 -7.90 -11.77
CA HIS A 94 -19.49 -9.15 -12.48
C HIS A 94 -18.72 -9.35 -13.78
N ASP A 95 -17.86 -8.41 -14.20
CA ASP A 95 -17.04 -8.58 -15.41
C ASP A 95 -16.04 -9.75 -15.23
N PRO A 96 -16.07 -10.80 -16.06
CA PRO A 96 -15.08 -11.86 -15.99
C PRO A 96 -13.65 -11.38 -16.27
N ALA A 97 -13.45 -10.27 -17.00
CA ALA A 97 -12.14 -9.70 -17.28
C ALA A 97 -11.51 -8.98 -16.06
N ILE A 98 -12.32 -8.56 -15.09
CA ILE A 98 -11.85 -7.82 -13.91
C ILE A 98 -11.51 -8.81 -12.79
N HIS A 99 -10.24 -8.98 -12.48
CA HIS A 99 -9.78 -9.90 -11.43
C HIS A 99 -9.49 -9.19 -10.11
N ALA A 100 -9.12 -7.92 -10.18
CA ALA A 100 -8.86 -7.08 -9.03
C ALA A 100 -9.49 -5.68 -9.18
N ILE A 101 -9.88 -5.08 -8.06
CA ILE A 101 -10.49 -3.76 -7.97
C ILE A 101 -9.63 -2.89 -7.05
N ALA A 102 -9.05 -1.83 -7.60
CA ALA A 102 -8.39 -0.78 -6.83
C ALA A 102 -9.42 0.28 -6.44
N VAL A 103 -9.78 0.33 -5.15
CA VAL A 103 -10.78 1.26 -4.61
C VAL A 103 -10.09 2.56 -4.22
N CYS A 104 -10.21 3.56 -5.08
CA CYS A 104 -9.56 4.86 -4.97
C CYS A 104 -10.61 5.99 -4.93
N THR A 105 -11.75 5.70 -4.30
CA THR A 105 -12.87 6.65 -4.16
C THR A 105 -12.67 7.59 -2.97
N PRO A 106 -13.38 8.73 -2.94
CA PRO A 106 -13.44 9.58 -1.74
C PRO A 106 -13.99 8.82 -0.51
N PRO A 107 -13.63 9.24 0.72
CA PRO A 107 -14.05 8.55 1.95
C PRO A 107 -15.54 8.25 2.04
N ALA A 108 -16.39 9.18 1.58
CA ALA A 108 -17.85 9.07 1.62
C ALA A 108 -18.41 7.87 0.82
N GLN A 109 -17.72 7.43 -0.23
CA GLN A 109 -18.15 6.32 -1.10
C GLN A 109 -17.35 5.04 -0.85
N ARG A 110 -16.27 5.15 -0.06
CA ARG A 110 -15.24 4.12 0.02
C ARG A 110 -15.72 2.84 0.69
N ALA A 111 -16.45 2.98 1.80
CA ALA A 111 -17.00 1.82 2.52
C ALA A 111 -17.89 0.97 1.60
N TYR A 112 -18.80 1.62 0.87
CA TYR A 112 -19.66 0.95 -0.12
C TYR A 112 -18.84 0.17 -1.15
N TRP A 113 -17.84 0.80 -1.76
CA TRP A 113 -17.03 0.16 -2.80
C TRP A 113 -16.13 -0.96 -2.27
N LEU A 114 -15.60 -0.82 -1.06
CA LEU A 114 -14.84 -1.89 -0.41
C LEU A 114 -15.74 -3.09 -0.14
N ASP A 115 -16.92 -2.87 0.44
CA ASP A 115 -17.86 -3.95 0.76
C ASP A 115 -18.36 -4.65 -0.52
N ALA A 116 -18.74 -3.88 -1.53
CA ALA A 116 -19.21 -4.40 -2.81
C ALA A 116 -18.11 -5.21 -3.54
N ALA A 117 -16.87 -4.70 -3.57
CA ALA A 117 -15.76 -5.38 -4.21
C ALA A 117 -15.30 -6.64 -3.45
N LEU A 118 -15.38 -6.64 -2.11
CA LEU A 118 -15.09 -7.83 -1.31
C LEU A 118 -16.17 -8.90 -1.45
N ALA A 119 -17.44 -8.51 -1.64
CA ALA A 119 -18.55 -9.42 -1.88
C ALA A 119 -18.56 -10.04 -3.27
N SER A 120 -17.88 -9.44 -4.26
CA SER A 120 -17.82 -9.92 -5.65
C SER A 120 -16.71 -10.93 -5.93
N ASP A 121 -16.13 -11.51 -4.88
CA ASP A 121 -15.06 -12.51 -4.99
C ASP A 121 -13.79 -12.01 -5.71
N ARG A 122 -13.59 -10.69 -5.84
CA ARG A 122 -12.39 -10.11 -6.46
C ARG A 122 -11.28 -9.83 -5.44
N TRP A 123 -10.06 -9.65 -5.94
CA TRP A 123 -9.01 -9.02 -5.13
C TRP A 123 -9.31 -7.54 -4.97
N VAL A 124 -9.21 -7.03 -3.76
CA VAL A 124 -9.47 -5.63 -3.45
C VAL A 124 -8.19 -4.98 -2.98
N VAL A 125 -7.82 -3.87 -3.61
CA VAL A 125 -6.68 -3.05 -3.21
C VAL A 125 -7.16 -1.68 -2.77
N THR A 126 -6.72 -1.21 -1.60
CA THR A 126 -7.18 0.06 -1.01
C THR A 126 -6.03 0.88 -0.43
N PRO A 127 -6.01 2.22 -0.62
CA PRO A 127 -4.94 3.08 -0.16
C PRO A 127 -4.91 3.37 1.34
N LEU A 128 -5.59 2.59 2.19
CA LEU A 128 -5.88 3.00 3.57
C LEU A 128 -5.69 1.91 4.61
N THR A 129 -5.31 2.38 5.79
CA THR A 129 -5.11 1.59 7.00
C THR A 129 -6.39 1.30 7.80
N SER A 130 -7.48 2.04 7.56
CA SER A 130 -8.78 1.81 8.20
C SER A 130 -9.73 1.10 7.24
N VAL A 131 -9.72 -0.23 7.28
CA VAL A 131 -10.69 -1.04 6.54
C VAL A 131 -11.77 -1.50 7.52
N PRO A 132 -13.06 -1.33 7.22
CA PRO A 132 -14.13 -1.91 8.03
C PRO A 132 -13.91 -3.41 8.20
N THR A 133 -13.95 -3.88 9.44
CA THR A 133 -13.83 -5.29 9.80
C THR A 133 -15.03 -6.06 9.29
N ALA A 134 -14.96 -6.70 8.11
CA ALA A 134 -15.91 -7.76 7.76
C ALA A 134 -15.43 -8.74 6.67
N ARG A 135 -15.26 -9.98 7.12
CA ARG A 135 -15.63 -11.26 6.45
C ARG A 135 -14.79 -11.84 5.30
N SER A 136 -13.92 -11.10 4.60
CA SER A 136 -13.01 -11.74 3.62
C SER A 136 -11.64 -11.07 3.53
N ALA A 137 -10.88 -11.11 4.64
CA ALA A 137 -9.53 -10.55 4.71
C ALA A 137 -8.51 -11.25 3.76
N SER A 138 -8.85 -12.41 3.20
CA SER A 138 -7.94 -13.18 2.32
C SER A 138 -7.71 -12.54 0.95
N ARG A 139 -8.67 -11.73 0.47
CA ARG A 139 -8.59 -11.05 -0.85
C ARG A 139 -8.42 -9.54 -0.74
N LEU A 140 -8.18 -9.03 0.46
CA LEU A 140 -7.91 -7.62 0.71
C LEU A 140 -6.41 -7.35 0.77
N ARG A 141 -5.97 -6.30 0.07
CA ARG A 141 -4.60 -5.76 0.16
C ARG A 141 -4.67 -4.27 0.45
N VAL A 142 -3.90 -3.85 1.44
CA VAL A 142 -3.72 -2.44 1.78
C VAL A 142 -2.51 -1.91 1.02
N ASP A 143 -2.67 -0.79 0.32
CA ASP A 143 -1.57 -0.05 -0.31
C ASP A 143 -0.62 0.47 0.77
N ALA A 144 0.55 -0.14 0.92
CA ALA A 144 1.53 0.26 1.91
C ALA A 144 2.77 0.82 1.21
N PRO A 145 2.72 2.07 0.70
CA PRO A 145 3.72 2.59 -0.20
C PRO A 145 5.15 2.54 0.39
N LEU A 146 5.32 2.81 1.69
CA LEU A 146 6.64 2.72 2.32
C LEU A 146 7.14 1.28 2.45
N LEU A 147 6.27 0.32 2.77
CA LEU A 147 6.66 -1.08 2.98
C LEU A 147 7.05 -1.79 1.70
N TRP A 148 6.57 -1.31 0.55
CA TRP A 148 6.89 -1.92 -0.73
C TRP A 148 8.13 -1.35 -1.39
N THR A 149 8.78 -0.36 -0.77
CA THR A 149 10.10 0.08 -1.20
C THR A 149 11.21 -0.74 -0.54
N LYS A 150 12.47 -0.40 -0.78
CA LYS A 150 13.59 -0.95 0.01
C LYS A 150 13.67 -0.40 1.44
N ALA A 151 12.76 0.51 1.81
CA ALA A 151 12.78 1.22 3.09
C ALA A 151 12.81 0.27 4.29
N GLU A 152 12.00 -0.79 4.28
CA GLU A 152 11.98 -1.77 5.38
C GLU A 152 13.33 -2.45 5.54
N ALA A 153 13.88 -3.00 4.45
CA ALA A 153 15.14 -3.72 4.48
C ALA A 153 16.31 -2.80 4.89
N GLU A 154 16.35 -1.59 4.35
CA GLU A 154 17.40 -0.61 4.65
C GLU A 154 17.30 -0.08 6.09
N LEU A 155 16.09 0.16 6.61
CA LEU A 155 15.90 0.57 8.00
C LEU A 155 16.26 -0.56 8.97
N ALA A 156 15.88 -1.80 8.67
CA ALA A 156 16.21 -2.96 9.49
C ALA A 156 17.74 -3.22 9.53
N GLU A 157 18.43 -3.11 8.38
CA GLU A 157 19.89 -3.21 8.33
C GLU A 157 20.55 -2.15 9.21
N ARG A 158 20.10 -0.89 9.13
CA ARG A 158 20.64 0.22 9.92
C ARG A 158 20.36 0.07 11.42
N ALA A 159 19.16 -0.38 11.79
CA ALA A 159 18.84 -0.71 13.17
C ALA A 159 19.78 -1.80 13.71
N GLY A 160 20.08 -2.81 12.89
CA GLY A 160 21.07 -3.84 13.23
C GLY A 160 22.50 -3.30 13.45
N TRP A 161 22.91 -2.26 12.73
CA TRP A 161 24.23 -1.63 12.93
C TRP A 161 24.32 -0.78 14.20
N VAL A 162 23.18 -0.24 14.65
CA VAL A 162 23.10 0.57 15.87
C VAL A 162 23.22 -0.29 17.13
N GLY A 163 22.96 -1.60 17.04
CA GLY A 163 23.01 -2.51 18.18
C GLY A 163 21.75 -2.39 19.03
N ASP A 164 21.90 -2.09 20.32
CA ASP A 164 20.77 -1.91 21.22
C ASP A 164 20.12 -0.54 20.95
N VAL A 165 19.09 -0.55 20.12
CA VAL A 165 18.31 0.65 19.79
C VAL A 165 17.59 1.15 21.05
N SER A 166 17.78 2.42 21.39
CA SER A 166 17.14 3.06 22.54
C SER A 166 16.16 4.17 22.13
N TYR A 167 16.37 4.78 20.96
CA TYR A 167 15.53 5.88 20.50
C TYR A 167 15.40 5.96 18.99
N VAL A 168 14.20 6.33 18.51
CA VAL A 168 13.93 6.57 17.09
C VAL A 168 13.26 7.91 16.86
N ARG A 169 13.68 8.63 15.81
CA ARG A 169 13.01 9.85 15.35
C ARG A 169 12.60 9.70 13.90
N ALA A 170 11.30 9.73 13.65
CA ALA A 170 10.73 9.58 12.33
C ALA A 170 10.03 10.89 11.91
N ARG A 171 10.30 11.33 10.68
CA ARG A 171 9.66 12.49 10.07
C ARG A 171 9.12 12.12 8.70
N MET A 172 7.96 12.63 8.34
CA MET A 172 7.48 12.62 6.97
C MET A 172 6.85 13.95 6.60
N ARG A 173 7.19 14.45 5.41
CA ARG A 173 6.51 15.58 4.79
C ARG A 173 5.82 15.12 3.54
N ILE A 174 4.59 15.58 3.34
CA ILE A 174 3.85 15.33 2.11
C ILE A 174 3.23 16.62 1.58
N PRO A 175 3.11 16.80 0.26
CA PRO A 175 2.36 17.91 -0.31
C PRO A 175 0.91 17.88 0.16
N HIS A 176 0.39 19.02 0.62
CA HIS A 176 -0.99 19.11 1.11
C HIS A 176 -2.04 18.65 0.08
N ARG A 177 -1.79 18.87 -1.22
CA ARG A 177 -2.66 18.37 -2.30
C ARG A 177 -2.84 16.85 -2.29
N TRP A 178 -1.94 16.10 -1.66
CA TRP A 178 -2.04 14.65 -1.51
C TRP A 178 -2.91 14.22 -0.34
N LEU A 179 -3.48 15.14 0.44
CA LEU A 179 -4.48 14.81 1.45
C LEU A 179 -5.85 14.53 0.83
N LEU A 180 -6.16 15.12 -0.32
CA LEU A 180 -7.37 14.83 -1.07
C LEU A 180 -8.65 14.97 -0.22
N GLY A 181 -8.69 15.97 0.67
CA GLY A 181 -9.83 16.23 1.57
C GLY A 181 -9.91 15.31 2.78
N GLU A 182 -8.88 14.49 3.02
CA GLU A 182 -8.76 13.61 4.19
C GLU A 182 -7.79 14.19 5.22
N GLY A 183 -7.87 13.71 6.46
CA GLY A 183 -6.85 13.99 7.47
C GLY A 183 -5.52 13.33 7.17
N LEU A 184 -4.45 13.93 7.67
CA LEU A 184 -3.09 13.41 7.53
C LEU A 184 -2.92 12.03 8.19
N LEU A 185 -3.52 11.81 9.37
CA LEU A 185 -3.41 10.56 10.11
C LEU A 185 -4.07 9.37 9.39
N PRO A 186 -5.35 9.42 8.97
CA PRO A 186 -6.00 8.29 8.31
C PRO A 186 -5.37 7.94 6.95
N ARG A 187 -4.77 8.92 6.27
CA ARG A 187 -4.25 8.74 4.91
C ARG A 187 -2.76 8.38 4.87
N TRP A 188 -1.93 9.01 5.70
CA TRP A 188 -0.48 8.85 5.68
C TRP A 188 0.14 8.46 7.02
N GLY A 189 -0.57 8.75 8.11
CA GLY A 189 -0.07 8.55 9.47
C GLY A 189 0.34 7.13 9.79
N GLY A 190 -0.42 6.16 9.30
CA GLY A 190 -0.18 4.74 9.59
C GLY A 190 1.07 4.15 8.93
N TRP A 191 1.55 4.68 7.79
CA TRP A 191 2.62 4.02 7.03
C TRP A 191 3.96 4.06 7.73
N LEU A 192 4.31 5.22 8.28
CA LEU A 192 5.58 5.38 8.98
C LEU A 192 5.57 4.65 10.32
N VAL A 193 4.44 4.68 11.02
CA VAL A 193 4.25 3.88 12.23
C VAL A 193 4.40 2.39 11.93
N TRP A 194 3.80 1.90 10.83
CA TRP A 194 3.89 0.50 10.44
C TRP A 194 5.32 0.09 10.05
N LEU A 195 6.03 0.96 9.31
CA LEU A 195 7.44 0.74 8.99
C LEU A 195 8.29 0.62 10.26
N LEU A 196 8.10 1.52 11.23
CA LEU A 196 8.80 1.46 12.52
C LEU A 196 8.44 0.19 13.29
N GLN A 197 7.16 -0.23 13.28
CA GLN A 197 6.74 -1.46 13.96
C GLN A 197 7.42 -2.72 13.42
N ARG A 198 7.74 -2.74 12.12
CA ARG A 198 8.42 -3.87 11.47
C ARG A 198 9.93 -3.87 11.70
N CYS A 199 10.54 -2.70 11.88
CA CYS A 199 12.00 -2.56 11.94
C CYS A 199 12.56 -2.42 13.36
N VAL A 200 11.79 -1.84 14.27
CA VAL A 200 12.24 -1.46 15.62
C VAL A 200 11.64 -2.39 16.68
N GLY A 201 10.36 -2.69 16.57
CA GLY A 201 9.66 -3.52 17.55
C GLY A 201 8.16 -3.27 17.55
N ARG A 202 7.43 -4.04 18.35
CA ARG A 202 6.00 -3.83 18.56
C ARG A 202 5.77 -2.51 19.29
N LEU A 203 4.74 -1.78 18.89
CA LEU A 203 4.34 -0.52 19.55
C LEU A 203 3.37 -0.81 20.70
N ASP A 204 3.68 -0.30 21.89
CA ASP A 204 2.87 -0.45 23.11
C ASP A 204 2.08 0.80 23.45
N VAL A 205 2.67 1.99 23.24
CA VAL A 205 2.07 3.28 23.60
C VAL A 205 2.18 4.27 22.44
N VAL A 206 1.09 5.00 22.20
CA VAL A 206 1.07 6.15 21.30
C VAL A 206 0.39 7.32 21.99
N GLN A 207 1.11 8.43 22.10
CA GLN A 207 0.55 9.71 22.53
C GLN A 207 0.69 10.69 21.38
N ALA A 208 -0.43 11.03 20.74
CA ALA A 208 -0.44 11.89 19.57
C ALA A 208 -1.12 13.23 19.85
N ARG A 209 -0.60 14.29 19.24
CA ARG A 209 -1.20 15.60 19.14
C ARG A 209 -1.42 15.92 17.67
N LEU A 210 -2.68 16.13 17.32
CA LEU A 210 -3.11 16.54 15.99
C LEU A 210 -3.31 18.04 15.97
N ARG A 211 -2.88 18.69 14.89
CA ARG A 211 -3.08 20.12 14.66
C ARG A 211 -3.49 20.36 13.22
N ASN A 212 -4.12 21.51 13.03
CA ASN A 212 -4.48 22.06 11.74
C ASN A 212 -3.97 23.50 11.71
N TYR A 213 -2.98 23.78 10.87
CA TYR A 213 -2.40 25.11 10.75
C TYR A 213 -2.92 25.89 9.55
N ARG A 214 -3.31 25.21 8.46
CA ARG A 214 -3.75 25.89 7.24
C ARG A 214 -5.16 26.47 7.36
N GLY A 215 -6.03 25.88 8.16
CA GLY A 215 -7.39 26.39 8.44
C GLY A 215 -8.33 26.44 7.23
N ASP A 216 -7.87 25.98 6.06
CA ASP A 216 -8.61 25.92 4.78
C ASP A 216 -9.45 24.63 4.66
N GLN A 217 -9.19 23.63 5.50
CA GLN A 217 -9.95 22.40 5.63
C GLN A 217 -10.14 22.06 7.10
N PRO A 218 -11.17 21.28 7.49
CA PRO A 218 -11.39 20.91 8.89
C PRO A 218 -10.43 19.81 9.41
N ALA A 219 -9.73 19.10 8.52
CA ALA A 219 -8.90 17.95 8.88
C ALA A 219 -7.48 18.35 9.32
N GLU A 220 -6.82 17.48 10.09
CA GLU A 220 -5.47 17.72 10.57
C GLU A 220 -4.42 17.67 9.45
N ASP A 221 -3.49 18.62 9.48
CA ASP A 221 -2.37 18.76 8.54
C ASP A 221 -1.00 18.60 9.21
N HIS A 222 -1.00 18.39 10.53
CA HIS A 222 0.17 18.13 11.34
C HIS A 222 -0.11 17.10 12.44
N VAL A 223 0.77 16.12 12.54
CA VAL A 223 0.75 15.09 13.57
C VAL A 223 2.11 15.08 14.27
N LEU A 224 2.09 15.21 15.59
CA LEU A 224 3.23 14.92 16.45
C LEU A 224 2.85 13.75 17.35
N ALA A 225 3.69 12.73 17.45
CA ALA A 225 3.45 11.64 18.37
C ALA A 225 4.72 11.18 19.11
N VAL A 226 4.51 10.79 20.36
CA VAL A 226 5.47 10.02 21.15
C VAL A 226 5.05 8.55 21.09
N LEU A 227 6.01 7.69 20.78
CA LEU A 227 5.86 6.26 20.55
C LEU A 227 6.65 5.53 21.65
N GLY A 228 6.03 4.55 22.30
CA GLY A 228 6.71 3.61 23.18
C GLY A 228 6.66 2.22 22.56
N PHE A 229 7.81 1.62 22.29
CA PHE A 229 7.91 0.27 21.75
C PHE A 229 8.18 -0.75 22.87
N ASN A 230 7.83 -2.01 22.58
CA ASN A 230 8.23 -3.13 23.41
C ASN A 230 9.76 -3.15 23.53
N HIS A 231 10.27 -3.57 24.68
CA HIS A 231 11.70 -3.51 25.03
C HIS A 231 12.26 -2.13 25.37
N GLY A 232 11.42 -1.11 25.54
CA GLY A 232 11.82 0.16 26.16
C GLY A 232 12.40 1.20 25.20
N VAL A 233 12.25 1.00 23.88
CA VAL A 233 12.64 2.00 22.87
C VAL A 233 11.62 3.14 22.88
N GLU A 234 12.11 4.37 22.95
CA GLU A 234 11.30 5.57 22.80
C GLU A 234 11.32 6.07 21.36
N GLY A 235 10.23 6.67 20.90
CA GLY A 235 10.14 7.19 19.54
C GLY A 235 9.43 8.52 19.44
N HIS A 236 9.89 9.37 18.52
CA HIS A 236 9.18 10.58 18.12
C HIS A 236 8.80 10.51 16.66
N LEU A 237 7.56 10.85 16.36
CA LEU A 237 6.99 10.90 15.02
C LEU A 237 6.51 12.33 14.73
N GLU A 238 6.92 12.87 13.60
CA GLU A 238 6.39 14.11 13.04
C GLU A 238 5.92 13.85 11.60
N ILE A 239 4.67 14.16 11.32
CA ILE A 239 4.13 14.12 9.96
C ILE A 239 3.49 15.47 9.69
N ASP A 240 3.85 16.11 8.57
CA ASP A 240 3.37 17.45 8.24
C ASP A 240 3.08 17.62 6.74
N THR A 241 2.22 18.60 6.41
CA THR A 241 2.01 19.05 5.03
C THR A 241 2.53 20.46 4.74
N LEU A 242 3.57 20.87 5.46
CA LEU A 242 4.15 22.21 5.35
C LEU A 242 5.21 22.31 4.26
N GLY A 243 5.61 21.18 3.65
CA GLY A 243 6.54 21.12 2.53
C GLY A 243 5.89 20.95 1.15
N ASP A 244 6.58 21.43 0.11
CA ASP A 244 6.18 21.26 -1.31
C ASP A 244 6.59 19.92 -1.90
N ALA A 245 7.62 19.30 -1.31
CA ALA A 245 8.14 18.00 -1.70
C ALA A 245 7.77 16.95 -0.67
N ALA A 246 7.55 15.74 -1.19
CA ALA A 246 7.28 14.57 -0.38
C ALA A 246 8.63 13.93 0.03
N ASP A 247 8.91 13.92 1.33
CA ASP A 247 10.13 13.36 1.90
C ASP A 247 9.82 12.62 3.20
N TRP A 248 10.74 11.76 3.61
CA TRP A 248 10.68 11.15 4.92
C TRP A 248 12.08 10.82 5.40
N GLN A 249 12.21 10.74 6.72
CA GLN A 249 13.46 10.48 7.41
C GLN A 249 13.21 9.65 8.66
N VAL A 250 14.11 8.71 8.95
CA VAL A 250 14.17 7.99 10.22
C VAL A 250 15.60 8.04 10.73
N ASP A 251 15.78 8.59 11.92
CA ASP A 251 17.02 8.50 12.69
C ASP A 251 16.86 7.43 13.78
N VAL A 252 17.77 6.47 13.84
CA VAL A 252 17.83 5.40 14.85
C VAL A 252 19.07 5.62 15.71
N MET A 253 18.92 5.58 17.02
CA MET A 253 19.97 5.88 17.99
C MET A 253 20.04 4.78 19.06
N GLY A 254 21.27 4.43 19.45
CA GLY A 254 21.53 3.34 20.39
C GLY A 254 23.02 3.22 20.77
N SER A 255 23.37 2.08 21.35
CA SER A 255 24.72 1.76 21.85
C SER A 255 25.25 0.45 21.30
#